data_AF-A0A935YW59-F1
#
_entry.id   AF-A0A935YW59-F1
#
_cell.length_a   1.000
_cell.length_b   1.000
_cell.length_c   1.000
_cell.angle_alpha   90.00
_cell.angle_beta   90.00
_cell.angle_gamma   90.00
#
_symmetry.space_group_name_H-M   'P 1'
#
loop_
_entity.id
_entity.type
_entity.pdbx_description
1 polymer ?
#
loop_
_entity_poly.entity_id
_entity_poly.type
_entity_poly.pdbx_seq_one_letter_code
_entity_poly.pdbx_strand_id
1 'polypeptide(L)'
;MNLIKNYFFIANPSVILACALIDTRWGLAAFLIIFASVFLFAFIGMFVAGFRSNNEEKKEREKFYLQHQRTPPSKARKHFLQIIFLVCIGCSYFYIGYYCLLIAFIFLLAIGIFMPTNKSRFLKYQTVLPVSKIRSLAMGLVEVEGKLIMTAPLKAPLSGDDCIGFHYTIETISRDNNGRDSYSIVFSETICNDFLIEDETGSIKVNANNIEWFWVKSHTEEHNNSKRYTEYIIRHGDPMLLIGTASVEMDNNTPIIQYDNFRKVLAMAPPTAVKSFNVYKPFRHSFIFYSCIYLILIALVLVSPVEIQSNQVIIKMPDWKILKSSTTEETAP
;
A
#
# COMPACT_ATOMS: atom_id res chain seq x y z
N MET A 1 11.89 -18.79 32.91
CA MET A 1 12.32 -19.17 31.54
C MET A 1 13.68 -19.89 31.52
N ASN A 2 14.65 -19.53 32.37
CA ASN A 2 15.98 -20.16 32.39
C ASN A 2 16.00 -21.61 32.95
N LEU A 3 15.15 -21.94 33.93
CA LEU A 3 15.04 -23.30 34.50
C LEU A 3 14.55 -24.34 33.47
N ILE A 4 13.56 -23.99 32.65
CA ILE A 4 12.98 -24.89 31.63
C ILE A 4 13.97 -25.13 30.48
N LYS A 5 14.71 -24.09 30.06
CA LYS A 5 15.78 -24.22 29.05
C LYS A 5 16.87 -25.18 29.52
N ASN A 6 17.36 -25.01 30.74
CA ASN A 6 18.44 -25.85 31.26
C ASN A 6 18.03 -27.32 31.38
N TYR A 7 16.77 -27.59 31.75
CA TYR A 7 16.25 -28.96 31.83
C TYR A 7 16.20 -29.65 30.47
N PHE A 8 15.80 -28.93 29.42
CA PHE A 8 15.74 -29.46 28.05
C PHE A 8 17.12 -29.89 27.51
N PHE A 9 18.15 -29.07 27.75
CA PHE A 9 19.51 -29.36 27.28
C PHE A 9 20.21 -30.48 28.04
N ILE A 10 19.78 -30.79 29.27
CA ILE A 10 20.36 -31.87 30.08
C ILE A 10 19.57 -33.18 29.92
N ALA A 11 18.23 -33.11 29.88
CA ALA A 11 17.37 -34.29 29.81
C ALA A 11 17.48 -35.02 28.47
N ASN A 12 17.49 -34.31 27.34
CA ASN A 12 17.49 -34.94 26.02
C ASN A 12 18.75 -35.78 25.74
N PRO A 13 19.98 -35.28 25.98
CA PRO A 13 21.18 -36.11 25.83
C PRO A 13 21.22 -37.27 26.80
N SER A 14 20.69 -37.09 28.02
CA SER A 14 20.63 -38.14 29.04
C SER A 14 19.71 -39.30 28.63
N VAL A 15 18.56 -38.99 28.00
CA VAL A 15 17.63 -40.00 27.47
C VAL A 15 18.25 -40.76 26.30
N ILE A 16 18.94 -40.07 25.40
CA ILE A 16 19.65 -40.71 24.27
C ILE A 16 20.74 -41.64 24.78
N LEU A 17 21.53 -41.19 25.78
CA LEU A 17 22.58 -41.97 26.40
C LEU A 17 22.02 -43.21 27.11
N ALA A 18 20.94 -43.06 27.87
CA ALA A 18 20.27 -44.18 28.55
C ALA A 18 19.74 -45.23 27.55
N CYS A 19 19.15 -44.81 26.43
CA CYS A 19 18.69 -45.71 25.37
C CYS A 19 19.85 -46.38 24.62
N ALA A 20 20.95 -45.66 24.40
CA ALA A 20 22.15 -46.20 23.75
C ALA A 20 22.89 -47.24 24.60
N LEU A 21 22.79 -47.15 25.94
CA LEU A 21 23.33 -48.16 26.87
C LEU A 21 22.57 -49.49 26.81
N ILE A 22 21.31 -49.49 26.36
CA ILE A 22 20.48 -50.70 26.23
C ILE A 22 20.73 -51.37 24.88
N ASP A 23 20.66 -50.61 23.78
CA ASP A 23 21.03 -51.05 22.43
C ASP A 23 21.31 -49.81 21.56
N THR A 24 22.38 -49.86 20.76
CA THR A 24 22.76 -48.80 19.83
C THR A 24 21.62 -48.44 18.86
N ARG A 25 20.76 -49.41 18.48
CA ARG A 25 19.59 -49.18 17.60
C ARG A 25 18.51 -48.33 18.29
N TRP A 26 18.26 -48.56 19.58
CA TRP A 26 17.30 -47.78 20.37
C TRP A 26 17.83 -46.37 20.65
N GLY A 27 19.13 -46.20 20.86
CA GLY A 27 19.77 -44.89 20.93
C GLY A 27 19.58 -44.05 19.67
N LEU A 28 19.78 -44.64 18.49
CA LEU A 28 19.54 -43.98 17.20
C LEU A 28 18.07 -43.61 16.98
N ALA A 29 17.14 -44.51 17.35
CA ALA A 29 15.71 -44.23 17.26
C ALA A 29 15.29 -43.08 18.19
N ALA A 30 15.77 -43.07 19.44
CA ALA A 30 15.52 -41.98 20.39
C ALA A 30 16.07 -40.64 19.88
N PHE A 31 17.26 -40.64 19.28
CA PHE A 31 17.83 -39.44 18.67
C PHE A 31 16.95 -38.89 17.54
N LEU A 32 16.51 -39.74 16.60
CA LEU A 32 15.66 -39.30 15.48
C LEU A 32 14.31 -38.74 15.95
N ILE A 33 13.69 -39.36 16.96
CA ILE A 33 12.41 -38.91 17.53
C ILE A 33 12.58 -37.55 18.21
N ILE A 34 13.61 -37.40 19.06
CA ILE A 34 13.88 -36.13 19.75
C ILE A 34 14.22 -35.04 18.73
N PHE A 35 15.04 -35.34 17.72
CA PHE A 35 15.37 -34.41 16.64
C PHE A 35 14.12 -33.95 15.89
N ALA A 36 13.25 -34.88 15.45
CA ALA A 36 12.00 -34.55 14.77
C ALA A 36 11.05 -33.70 15.66
N SER A 37 11.03 -33.98 16.96
CA SER A 37 10.20 -33.23 17.92
C SER A 37 10.60 -31.74 18.01
N VAL A 38 11.90 -31.43 17.89
CA VAL A 38 12.40 -30.04 17.92
C VAL A 38 11.84 -29.24 16.75
N PHE A 39 11.83 -29.81 15.55
CA PHE A 39 11.24 -29.14 14.39
C PHE A 39 9.74 -28.98 14.54
N LEU A 40 9.04 -30.00 15.03
CA LEU A 40 7.59 -29.93 15.25
C LEU A 40 7.22 -28.83 16.26
N PHE A 41 7.93 -28.73 17.39
CA PHE A 41 7.74 -27.64 18.35
C PHE A 41 8.12 -26.27 17.78
N ALA A 42 9.15 -26.19 16.93
CA ALA A 42 9.51 -24.94 16.25
C ALA A 42 8.41 -24.48 15.28
N PHE A 43 7.84 -25.39 14.49
CA PHE A 43 6.72 -25.09 13.59
C PHE A 43 5.47 -24.66 14.38
N ILE A 44 5.11 -25.39 15.45
CA ILE A 44 3.98 -25.02 16.32
C ILE A 44 4.23 -23.64 16.95
N GLY A 45 5.45 -23.39 17.44
CA GLY A 45 5.84 -22.10 18.00
C GLY A 45 5.69 -20.95 16.98
N MET A 46 6.14 -21.16 15.75
CA MET A 46 6.02 -20.18 14.67
C MET A 46 4.54 -19.91 14.31
N PHE A 47 3.71 -20.95 14.19
CA PHE A 47 2.28 -20.81 13.92
C PHE A 47 1.54 -20.09 15.06
N VAL A 48 1.81 -20.46 16.32
CA VAL A 48 1.19 -19.81 17.49
C VAL A 48 1.63 -18.35 17.61
N ALA A 49 2.91 -18.05 17.39
CA ALA A 49 3.42 -16.69 17.39
C ALA A 49 2.76 -15.84 16.29
N GLY A 50 2.65 -16.36 15.07
CA GLY A 50 1.99 -15.69 13.95
C GLY A 50 0.49 -15.47 14.19
N PHE A 51 -0.20 -16.44 14.80
CA PHE A 51 -1.62 -16.27 15.13
C PHE A 51 -1.84 -15.25 16.26
N ARG A 52 -0.94 -15.23 17.24
CA ARG A 52 -0.99 -14.28 18.36
C ARG A 52 -0.77 -12.84 17.88
N SER A 53 0.25 -12.59 17.06
CA SER A 53 0.53 -11.24 16.56
C SER A 53 -0.64 -10.71 15.72
N ASN A 54 -1.20 -11.53 14.84
CA ASN A 54 -2.36 -11.16 14.03
C ASN A 54 -3.60 -10.85 14.89
N ASN A 55 -3.82 -11.60 15.99
CA ASN A 55 -4.90 -11.32 16.93
C ASN A 55 -4.68 -10.04 17.73
N GLU A 56 -3.45 -9.75 18.14
CA GLU A 56 -3.10 -8.50 18.84
C GLU A 56 -3.36 -7.28 17.94
N GLU A 57 -2.92 -7.32 16.68
CA GLU A 57 -3.20 -6.28 15.68
C GLU A 57 -4.70 -6.12 15.40
N LYS A 58 -5.46 -7.23 15.37
CA LYS A 58 -6.91 -7.19 15.20
C LYS A 58 -7.59 -6.49 16.38
N LYS A 59 -7.20 -6.81 17.62
CA LYS A 59 -7.74 -6.17 18.83
C LYS A 59 -7.43 -4.68 18.88
N GLU A 60 -6.21 -4.28 18.52
CA GLU A 60 -5.79 -2.87 18.48
C GLU A 60 -6.63 -2.06 17.47
N ARG A 61 -6.83 -2.62 16.27
CA ARG A 61 -7.71 -2.06 15.25
C ARG A 61 -9.17 -1.99 15.67
N GLU A 62 -9.69 -3.04 16.32
CA GLU A 62 -11.07 -3.04 16.84
C GLU A 62 -11.27 -1.99 17.93
N LYS A 63 -10.31 -1.84 18.87
CA LYS A 63 -10.33 -0.77 19.87
C LYS A 63 -10.39 0.61 19.22
N PHE A 64 -9.57 0.85 18.19
CA PHE A 64 -9.60 2.10 17.44
C PHE A 64 -10.97 2.37 16.83
N TYR A 65 -11.57 1.37 16.17
CA TYR A 65 -12.90 1.49 15.56
C TYR A 65 -14.00 1.76 16.59
N LEU A 66 -13.95 1.10 17.75
CA LEU A 66 -14.89 1.34 18.86
C LEU A 66 -14.74 2.75 19.45
N GLN A 67 -13.50 3.18 19.68
CA GLN A 67 -13.20 4.51 20.23
C GLN A 67 -13.72 5.64 19.34
N HIS A 68 -13.70 5.44 18.02
CA HIS A 68 -14.12 6.45 17.03
C HIS A 68 -15.46 6.14 16.37
N GLN A 69 -16.24 5.20 16.91
CA GLN A 69 -17.59 4.84 16.41
C GLN A 69 -17.64 4.52 14.91
N ARG A 70 -16.61 3.85 14.39
CA ARG A 70 -16.46 3.47 12.96
C ARG A 70 -16.67 1.97 12.76
N THR A 71 -17.10 1.58 11.56
CA THR A 71 -17.25 0.17 11.18
C THR A 71 -16.05 -0.30 10.35
N PRO A 72 -15.50 -1.50 10.61
CA PRO A 72 -14.35 -2.00 9.87
C PRO A 72 -14.73 -2.32 8.41
N PRO A 73 -13.83 -2.07 7.44
CA PRO A 73 -14.08 -2.40 6.04
C PRO A 73 -14.17 -3.91 5.82
N SER A 74 -15.09 -4.35 4.93
CA SER A 74 -15.28 -5.77 4.64
C SER A 74 -14.10 -6.37 3.87
N LYS A 75 -13.35 -7.28 4.52
CA LYS A 75 -12.18 -7.94 3.93
C LYS A 75 -12.53 -9.10 3.00
N ALA A 76 -13.73 -9.67 3.14
CA ALA A 76 -14.17 -10.86 2.39
C ALA A 76 -14.09 -10.66 0.86
N ARG A 77 -14.53 -9.50 0.36
CA ARG A 77 -14.48 -9.18 -1.07
C ARG A 77 -13.05 -9.16 -1.62
N LYS A 78 -12.09 -8.64 -0.85
CA LYS A 78 -10.69 -8.58 -1.27
C LYS A 78 -10.06 -9.96 -1.35
N HIS A 79 -10.30 -10.82 -0.35
CA HIS A 79 -9.80 -12.20 -0.36
C HIS A 79 -10.41 -13.02 -1.50
N PHE A 80 -11.71 -12.85 -1.76
CA PHE A 80 -12.37 -13.49 -2.89
C PHE A 80 -11.74 -13.11 -4.24
N LEU A 81 -11.49 -11.82 -4.47
CA LEU A 81 -10.83 -11.34 -5.68
C LEU A 81 -9.38 -11.86 -5.82
N GLN A 82 -8.64 -11.95 -4.71
CA GLN A 82 -7.28 -12.51 -4.70
C GLN A 82 -7.27 -14.00 -5.08
N ILE A 83 -8.22 -14.78 -4.57
CA ILE A 83 -8.35 -16.21 -4.90
C ILE A 83 -8.66 -16.37 -6.39
N ILE A 84 -9.60 -15.60 -6.93
CA ILE A 84 -9.92 -15.61 -8.37
C ILE A 84 -8.68 -15.30 -9.21
N PHE A 85 -7.93 -14.28 -8.84
CA PHE A 85 -6.71 -13.89 -9.57
C PHE A 85 -5.65 -14.99 -9.59
N LEU A 86 -5.42 -15.67 -8.45
CA LEU A 86 -4.49 -16.80 -8.37
C LEU A 86 -4.93 -17.99 -9.23
N VAL A 87 -6.23 -18.30 -9.24
CA VAL A 87 -6.79 -19.35 -10.10
C VAL A 87 -6.62 -19.00 -11.57
N CYS A 88 -6.91 -17.75 -11.98
CA CYS A 88 -6.73 -17.30 -13.36
C CYS A 88 -5.27 -17.39 -13.83
N ILE A 89 -4.29 -17.04 -12.98
CA ILE A 89 -2.87 -17.21 -13.28
C ILE A 89 -2.51 -18.68 -13.44
N GLY A 90 -2.98 -19.55 -12.55
CA GLY A 90 -2.73 -20.98 -12.61
C GLY A 90 -3.29 -21.63 -13.89
N CYS A 91 -4.52 -21.27 -14.27
CA CYS A 91 -5.11 -21.71 -15.53
C CYS A 91 -4.32 -21.17 -16.74
N SER A 92 -3.92 -19.91 -16.73
CA SER A 92 -3.16 -19.31 -17.84
C SER A 92 -1.75 -19.93 -17.98
N TYR A 93 -1.11 -20.29 -16.87
CA TYR A 93 0.16 -21.03 -16.86
C TYR A 93 0.01 -22.42 -17.50
N PHE A 94 -1.12 -23.10 -17.27
CA PHE A 94 -1.39 -24.40 -17.89
C PHE A 94 -1.49 -24.33 -19.43
N TYR A 95 -2.05 -23.26 -19.98
CA TYR A 95 -2.21 -23.11 -21.44
C TYR A 95 -1.01 -22.48 -22.16
N ILE A 96 -0.36 -21.48 -21.55
CA ILE A 96 0.65 -20.63 -22.21
C ILE A 96 2.06 -20.90 -21.67
N GLY A 97 2.18 -21.68 -20.59
CA GLY A 97 3.47 -21.98 -19.95
C GLY A 97 4.12 -20.76 -19.30
N TYR A 98 5.45 -20.74 -19.25
CA TYR A 98 6.23 -19.70 -18.56
C TYR A 98 6.08 -18.30 -19.18
N TYR A 99 5.68 -18.19 -20.44
CA TYR A 99 5.39 -16.91 -21.10
C TYR A 99 4.24 -16.14 -20.43
N CYS A 100 3.34 -16.83 -19.72
CA CYS A 100 2.28 -16.20 -18.94
C CYS A 100 2.85 -15.26 -17.85
N LEU A 101 4.01 -15.57 -17.28
CA LEU A 101 4.64 -14.72 -16.25
C LEU A 101 5.15 -13.41 -16.85
N LEU A 102 5.69 -13.46 -18.08
CA LEU A 102 6.18 -12.29 -18.79
C LEU A 102 5.00 -11.36 -19.17
N ILE A 103 3.92 -11.94 -19.71
CA ILE A 103 2.70 -11.19 -20.04
C ILE A 103 2.06 -10.60 -18.79
N ALA A 104 1.95 -11.36 -17.70
CA ALA A 104 1.42 -10.88 -16.43
C ALA A 104 2.28 -9.75 -15.84
N PHE A 105 3.60 -9.84 -15.94
CA PHE A 105 4.51 -8.79 -15.50
C PHE A 105 4.34 -7.48 -16.30
N ILE A 106 4.26 -7.58 -17.63
CA ILE A 106 3.99 -6.42 -18.50
C ILE A 106 2.61 -5.81 -18.19
N PHE A 107 1.59 -6.67 -18.02
CA PHE A 107 0.22 -6.23 -17.72
C PHE A 107 0.11 -5.55 -16.35
N LEU A 108 0.78 -6.07 -15.32
CA LEU A 108 0.84 -5.46 -14.00
C LEU A 108 1.56 -4.11 -14.02
N LEU A 109 2.66 -4.00 -14.76
CA LEU A 109 3.35 -2.73 -14.99
C LEU A 109 2.43 -1.72 -15.70
N ALA A 110 1.72 -2.16 -16.75
CA ALA A 110 0.78 -1.31 -17.47
C ALA A 110 -0.35 -0.82 -16.55
N ILE A 111 -1.02 -1.70 -15.80
CA ILE A 111 -2.08 -1.30 -14.86
C ILE A 111 -1.55 -0.29 -13.83
N GLY A 112 -0.36 -0.52 -13.27
CA GLY A 112 0.22 0.38 -12.26
C GLY A 112 0.48 1.80 -12.79
N ILE A 113 0.75 1.95 -14.08
CA ILE A 113 0.98 3.25 -14.74
C ILE A 113 -0.34 3.89 -15.17
N PHE A 114 -1.27 3.09 -15.72
CA PHE A 114 -2.49 3.61 -16.36
C PHE A 114 -3.65 3.82 -15.38
N MET A 115 -3.70 3.13 -14.25
CA MET A 115 -4.89 3.16 -13.38
C MET A 115 -4.94 4.46 -12.54
N PRO A 116 -5.97 5.31 -12.70
CA PRO A 116 -6.01 6.61 -12.04
C PRO A 116 -6.26 6.46 -10.54
N THR A 117 -5.25 6.81 -9.75
CA THR A 117 -5.35 6.94 -8.29
C THR A 117 -6.15 8.19 -7.91
N ASN A 118 -6.63 8.25 -6.67
CA ASN A 118 -7.28 9.47 -6.16
C ASN A 118 -6.32 10.67 -6.22
N LYS A 119 -5.04 10.45 -5.90
CA LYS A 119 -3.97 11.44 -6.05
C LYS A 119 -3.79 11.93 -7.49
N SER A 120 -3.83 11.04 -8.48
CA SER A 120 -3.72 11.46 -9.88
C SER A 120 -4.95 12.23 -10.34
N ARG A 121 -6.15 11.90 -9.83
CA ARG A 121 -7.38 12.67 -10.06
C ARG A 121 -7.28 14.08 -9.47
N PHE A 122 -6.88 14.19 -8.21
CA PHE A 122 -6.61 15.48 -7.56
C PHE A 122 -5.64 16.32 -8.39
N LEU A 123 -4.48 15.77 -8.75
CA LEU A 123 -3.48 16.47 -9.56
C LEU A 123 -3.96 16.85 -10.96
N LYS A 124 -4.80 16.02 -11.58
CA LYS A 124 -5.42 16.33 -12.88
C LYS A 124 -6.31 17.54 -12.76
N TYR A 125 -7.20 17.57 -11.77
CA TYR A 125 -8.10 18.70 -11.54
C TYR A 125 -7.34 19.95 -11.11
N GLN A 126 -6.32 19.81 -10.28
CA GLN A 126 -5.45 20.91 -9.86
C GLN A 126 -4.73 21.60 -11.03
N THR A 127 -4.46 20.87 -12.12
CA THR A 127 -3.82 21.46 -13.32
C THR A 127 -4.82 22.22 -14.20
N VAL A 128 -6.13 21.93 -14.09
CA VAL A 128 -7.16 22.43 -15.01
C VAL A 128 -8.05 23.50 -14.37
N LEU A 129 -8.29 23.41 -13.06
CA LEU A 129 -9.16 24.33 -12.34
C LEU A 129 -8.38 25.58 -11.92
N PRO A 130 -8.93 26.78 -12.15
CA PRO A 130 -8.43 27.98 -11.50
C PRO A 130 -8.87 28.03 -10.02
N VAL A 131 -8.01 28.56 -9.16
CA VAL A 131 -8.37 28.86 -7.77
C VAL A 131 -9.52 29.86 -7.75
N SER A 132 -10.64 29.46 -7.16
CA SER A 132 -11.86 30.24 -7.03
C SER A 132 -11.91 30.94 -5.68
N LYS A 133 -12.38 32.19 -5.66
CA LYS A 133 -12.67 32.92 -4.42
C LYS A 133 -13.98 32.44 -3.81
N ILE A 134 -14.04 32.33 -2.49
CA ILE A 134 -15.19 31.74 -1.79
C ILE A 134 -16.49 32.51 -2.09
N ARG A 135 -16.43 33.85 -2.11
CA ARG A 135 -17.61 34.70 -2.38
C ARG A 135 -18.21 34.49 -3.77
N SER A 136 -17.41 34.07 -4.74
CA SER A 136 -17.81 33.97 -6.16
C SER A 136 -17.58 32.57 -6.73
N LEU A 137 -17.55 31.55 -5.89
CA LEU A 137 -17.39 30.17 -6.33
C LEU A 137 -18.62 29.73 -7.12
N ALA A 138 -18.39 29.07 -8.26
CA ALA A 138 -19.46 28.50 -9.06
C ALA A 138 -19.91 27.15 -8.47
N MET A 139 -21.18 26.79 -8.66
CA MET A 139 -21.65 25.43 -8.34
C MET A 139 -20.95 24.42 -9.25
N GLY A 140 -20.58 23.26 -8.69
CA GLY A 140 -19.81 22.24 -9.37
C GLY A 140 -18.39 22.09 -8.81
N LEU A 141 -17.50 21.50 -9.60
CA LEU A 141 -16.15 21.21 -9.16
C LEU A 141 -15.32 22.50 -9.08
N VAL A 142 -14.74 22.77 -7.90
CA VAL A 142 -13.98 23.97 -7.61
C VAL A 142 -12.65 23.64 -6.94
N GLU A 143 -11.68 24.53 -7.14
CA GLU A 143 -10.45 24.59 -6.36
C GLU A 143 -10.50 25.85 -5.49
N VAL A 144 -10.30 25.70 -4.18
CA VAL A 144 -10.27 26.82 -3.23
C VAL A 144 -8.99 26.75 -2.41
N GLU A 145 -8.41 27.91 -2.10
CA GLU A 145 -7.23 28.02 -1.25
C GLU A 145 -7.56 28.94 -0.08
N GLY A 146 -7.33 28.47 1.15
CA GLY A 146 -7.69 29.22 2.34
C GLY A 146 -7.15 28.58 3.61
N LYS A 147 -7.44 29.22 4.75
CA LYS A 147 -7.11 28.71 6.07
C LYS A 147 -8.24 27.86 6.60
N LEU A 148 -7.91 26.75 7.25
CA LEU A 148 -8.90 25.90 7.89
C LEU A 148 -9.40 26.54 9.18
N ILE A 149 -10.70 26.51 9.40
CA ILE A 149 -11.36 26.99 10.61
C ILE A 149 -12.07 25.82 11.27
N MET A 150 -11.63 25.52 12.49
CA MET A 150 -12.15 24.42 13.30
C MET A 150 -13.56 24.73 13.83
N THR A 151 -14.53 23.88 13.51
CA THR A 151 -15.90 23.95 14.03
C THR A 151 -16.08 23.10 15.29
N ALA A 152 -15.51 21.89 15.29
CA ALA A 152 -15.57 20.96 16.41
C ALA A 152 -14.20 20.27 16.59
N PRO A 153 -13.57 20.36 17.76
CA PRO A 153 -12.25 19.76 17.99
C PRO A 153 -12.34 18.24 18.05
N LEU A 154 -11.36 17.58 17.44
CA LEU A 154 -11.00 16.18 17.66
C LEU A 154 -9.71 16.11 18.47
N LYS A 155 -9.61 15.09 19.31
CA LYS A 155 -8.37 14.76 20.02
C LYS A 155 -7.56 13.78 19.20
N ALA A 156 -6.35 14.18 18.86
CA ALA A 156 -5.40 13.36 18.12
C ALA A 156 -4.98 12.14 18.98
N PRO A 157 -5.01 10.90 18.44
CA PRO A 157 -4.78 9.68 19.22
C PRO A 157 -3.39 9.53 19.83
N LEU A 158 -2.33 10.11 19.23
CA LEU A 158 -0.97 10.05 19.79
C LEU A 158 -0.67 11.29 20.63
N SER A 159 -0.73 12.48 20.02
CA SER A 159 -0.34 13.73 20.69
C SER A 159 -1.35 14.23 21.72
N GLY A 160 -2.64 13.86 21.61
CA GLY A 160 -3.72 14.44 22.41
C GLY A 160 -4.06 15.89 22.05
N ASP A 161 -3.48 16.42 20.97
CA ASP A 161 -3.71 17.78 20.50
C ASP A 161 -5.12 17.96 19.93
N ASP A 162 -5.66 19.17 20.07
CA ASP A 162 -6.89 19.56 19.39
C ASP A 162 -6.65 19.79 17.90
N CYS A 163 -7.40 19.10 17.07
CA CYS A 163 -7.28 19.11 15.62
C CYS A 163 -8.65 19.07 14.93
N ILE A 164 -8.70 19.47 13.66
CA ILE A 164 -9.90 19.34 12.82
C ILE A 164 -10.07 17.89 12.36
N GLY A 165 -8.95 17.21 12.17
CA GLY A 165 -8.88 15.79 11.86
C GLY A 165 -7.47 15.27 12.07
N PHE A 166 -7.35 13.95 12.02
CA PHE A 166 -6.08 13.26 11.95
C PHE A 166 -6.09 12.09 10.96
N HIS A 167 -4.92 11.77 10.44
CA HIS A 167 -4.62 10.51 9.76
C HIS A 167 -3.66 9.72 10.64
N TYR A 168 -4.04 8.50 10.98
CA TYR A 168 -3.27 7.65 11.90
C TYR A 168 -2.84 6.37 11.20
N THR A 169 -1.54 6.08 11.26
CA THR A 169 -0.94 4.91 10.62
C THR A 169 -0.12 4.11 11.64
N ILE A 170 -0.30 2.79 11.62
CA ILE A 170 0.50 1.82 12.36
C ILE A 170 1.29 1.00 11.34
N GLU A 171 2.62 1.00 11.47
CA GLU A 171 3.54 0.24 10.64
C GLU A 171 4.29 -0.78 11.50
N THR A 172 4.47 -2.00 11.00
CA THR A 172 5.39 -2.99 11.58
C THR A 172 6.77 -2.78 10.97
N ILE A 173 7.78 -2.79 11.83
CA ILE A 173 9.20 -2.68 11.50
C ILE A 173 9.80 -4.07 11.49
N SER A 174 10.32 -4.49 10.33
CA SER A 174 11.16 -5.68 10.21
C SER A 174 12.58 -5.27 9.84
N ARG A 175 13.56 -5.70 10.64
CA ARG A 175 14.97 -5.45 10.38
C ARG A 175 15.58 -6.63 9.62
N ASP A 176 16.25 -6.34 8.51
CA ASP A 176 17.01 -7.36 7.79
C ASP A 176 18.35 -7.67 8.48
N ASN A 177 19.01 -8.76 8.08
CA ASN A 177 20.32 -9.15 8.62
C ASN A 177 21.42 -8.10 8.37
N ASN A 178 21.19 -7.15 7.46
CA ASN A 178 22.10 -6.06 7.12
C ASN A 178 21.77 -4.77 7.91
N GLY A 179 20.85 -4.83 8.87
CA GLY A 179 20.46 -3.71 9.73
C GLY A 179 19.52 -2.71 9.07
N ARG A 180 18.93 -3.02 7.91
CA ARG A 180 17.97 -2.15 7.21
C ARG A 180 16.56 -2.43 7.69
N ASP A 181 15.85 -1.37 8.02
CA ASP A 181 14.46 -1.43 8.46
C ASP A 181 13.51 -1.39 7.25
N SER A 182 12.57 -2.33 7.23
CA SER A 182 11.46 -2.40 6.29
C SER A 182 10.16 -2.13 7.04
N TYR A 183 9.31 -1.31 6.44
CA TYR A 183 8.05 -0.84 7.03
C TYR A 183 6.87 -1.47 6.29
N SER A 184 5.93 -2.04 7.04
CA SER A 184 4.69 -2.61 6.50
C SER A 184 3.47 -2.01 7.20
N ILE A 185 2.57 -1.38 6.45
CA ILE A 185 1.36 -0.77 7.01
C ILE A 185 0.40 -1.86 7.51
N VAL A 186 0.10 -1.84 8.81
CA VAL A 186 -0.86 -2.72 9.50
C VAL A 186 -2.24 -2.09 9.57
N PHE A 187 -2.27 -0.78 9.80
CA PHE A 187 -3.48 0.01 9.99
C PHE A 187 -3.25 1.42 9.48
N SER A 188 -4.24 1.99 8.81
CA SER A 188 -4.23 3.37 8.31
C SER A 188 -5.67 3.83 8.19
N GLU A 189 -6.01 4.94 8.83
CA GLU A 189 -7.37 5.48 8.85
C GLU A 189 -7.32 7.02 8.96
N THR A 190 -8.23 7.69 8.27
CA THR A 190 -8.43 9.14 8.37
C THR A 190 -9.76 9.42 9.07
N ILE A 191 -9.71 10.28 10.08
CA ILE A 191 -10.89 10.80 10.77
C ILE A 191 -10.82 12.31 10.72
N CYS A 192 -11.88 12.94 10.21
CA CYS A 192 -11.97 14.37 10.05
C CYS A 192 -13.40 14.82 10.33
N ASN A 193 -13.55 15.83 11.17
CA ASN A 193 -14.83 16.51 11.34
C ASN A 193 -15.06 17.48 10.19
N ASP A 194 -16.32 17.88 9.99
CA ASP A 194 -16.64 19.00 9.13
C ASP A 194 -15.99 20.29 9.66
N PHE A 195 -15.55 21.15 8.75
CA PHE A 195 -14.84 22.38 9.05
C PHE A 195 -15.24 23.49 8.08
N LEU A 196 -14.81 24.72 8.34
CA LEU A 196 -14.90 25.79 7.36
C LEU A 196 -13.52 26.03 6.73
N ILE A 197 -13.49 26.41 5.46
CA ILE A 197 -12.32 27.00 4.84
C ILE A 197 -12.59 28.49 4.63
N GLU A 198 -11.62 29.33 5.01
CA GLU A 198 -11.72 30.78 4.95
C GLU A 198 -10.64 31.36 4.02
N ASP A 199 -11.07 32.23 3.11
CA ASP A 199 -10.21 33.05 2.27
C ASP A 199 -10.48 34.54 2.56
N GLU A 200 -9.83 35.43 1.81
CA GLU A 200 -10.01 36.88 1.97
C GLU A 200 -11.43 37.39 1.62
N THR A 201 -12.27 36.57 0.99
CA THR A 201 -13.60 36.95 0.49
C THR A 201 -14.75 36.39 1.32
N GLY A 202 -14.53 35.30 2.07
CA GLY A 202 -15.49 34.70 2.98
C GLY A 202 -15.09 33.32 3.47
N SER A 203 -16.06 32.59 4.02
CA SER A 203 -15.88 31.23 4.52
C SER A 203 -16.94 30.29 3.95
N ILE A 204 -16.58 29.04 3.67
CA ILE A 204 -17.53 28.00 3.23
C ILE A 204 -17.33 26.72 4.02
N LYS A 205 -18.45 26.02 4.31
CA LYS A 205 -18.45 24.73 4.99
C LYS A 205 -17.97 23.62 4.07
N VAL A 206 -17.12 22.75 4.61
CA VAL A 206 -16.62 21.55 3.96
C VAL A 206 -17.17 20.34 4.71
N ASN A 207 -17.91 19.50 3.99
CA ASN A 207 -18.27 18.17 4.47
C ASN A 207 -17.05 17.27 4.32
N ALA A 208 -16.47 16.81 5.42
CA ALA A 208 -15.20 16.09 5.42
C ALA A 208 -15.34 14.59 5.08
N ASN A 209 -16.54 14.12 4.72
CA ASN A 209 -16.74 12.72 4.39
C ASN A 209 -15.96 12.32 3.13
N ASN A 210 -15.19 11.23 3.21
CA ASN A 210 -14.26 10.76 2.17
C ASN A 210 -13.21 11.80 1.75
N ILE A 211 -12.84 12.75 2.63
CA ILE A 211 -11.75 13.67 2.35
C ILE A 211 -10.40 12.93 2.35
N GLU A 212 -9.58 13.22 1.34
CA GLU A 212 -8.23 12.71 1.24
C GLU A 212 -7.19 13.81 1.41
N TRP A 213 -6.08 13.45 2.05
CA TRP A 213 -5.01 14.38 2.33
C TRP A 213 -3.76 13.99 1.57
N PHE A 214 -3.13 14.97 0.92
CA PHE A 214 -1.89 14.75 0.20
C PHE A 214 -0.78 15.66 0.74
N TRP A 215 0.37 15.06 1.03
CA TRP A 215 1.59 15.75 1.48
C TRP A 215 1.44 16.57 2.77
N VAL A 216 0.48 16.21 3.63
CA VAL A 216 0.47 16.66 5.03
C VAL A 216 1.67 16.02 5.73
N LYS A 217 2.41 16.81 6.50
CA LYS A 217 3.60 16.33 7.23
C LYS A 217 3.19 15.55 8.48
N SER A 218 4.00 14.58 8.88
CA SER A 218 3.80 13.90 10.16
C SER A 218 3.96 14.91 11.30
N HIS A 219 3.08 14.80 12.28
CA HIS A 219 3.09 15.63 13.48
C HIS A 219 3.85 14.92 14.61
N THR A 220 3.48 13.67 14.87
CA THR A 220 4.09 12.85 15.92
C THR A 220 4.41 11.46 15.39
N GLU A 221 5.57 10.96 15.79
CA GLU A 221 6.03 9.61 15.47
C GLU A 221 6.52 8.93 16.74
N GLU A 222 5.92 7.80 17.08
CA GLU A 222 6.31 6.99 18.24
C GLU A 222 6.77 5.61 17.79
N HIS A 223 7.83 5.12 18.43
CA HIS A 223 8.39 3.81 18.17
C HIS A 223 8.21 2.94 19.42
N ASN A 224 7.56 1.79 19.24
CA ASN A 224 7.40 0.81 20.32
C ASN A 224 7.72 -0.58 19.78
N ASN A 225 8.80 -1.18 20.28
CA ASN A 225 9.29 -2.48 19.85
C ASN A 225 9.43 -2.57 18.32
N SER A 226 8.67 -3.44 17.67
CA SER A 226 8.63 -3.67 16.23
C SER A 226 7.51 -2.89 15.53
N LYS A 227 7.01 -1.79 16.14
CA LYS A 227 5.95 -0.96 15.57
C LYS A 227 6.34 0.51 15.56
N ARG A 228 5.92 1.21 14.51
CA ARG A 228 5.95 2.66 14.36
C ARG A 228 4.53 3.18 14.26
N TYR A 229 4.22 4.15 15.09
CA TYR A 229 2.97 4.87 15.12
C TYR A 229 3.21 6.25 14.55
N THR A 230 2.50 6.59 13.48
CA THR A 230 2.64 7.90 12.83
C THR A 230 1.29 8.59 12.81
N GLU A 231 1.25 9.82 13.28
CA GLU A 231 0.08 10.68 13.26
C GLU A 231 0.35 11.91 12.40
N TYR A 232 -0.63 12.24 11.56
CA TYR A 232 -0.70 13.46 10.78
C TYR A 232 -1.94 14.20 11.23
N ILE A 233 -1.86 15.50 11.47
CA ILE A 233 -3.01 16.29 11.92
C ILE A 233 -3.17 17.53 11.06
N ILE A 234 -4.39 18.07 11.07
CA ILE A 234 -4.71 19.36 10.49
C ILE A 234 -5.36 20.23 11.57
N ARG A 235 -4.92 21.49 11.65
CA ARG A 235 -5.25 22.41 12.74
C ARG A 235 -5.99 23.63 12.23
N HIS A 236 -6.59 24.35 13.17
CA HIS A 236 -7.10 25.69 12.91
C HIS A 236 -5.96 26.59 12.39
N GLY A 237 -6.21 27.33 11.31
CA GLY A 237 -5.28 28.25 10.69
C GLY A 237 -4.36 27.64 9.63
N ASP A 238 -4.35 26.32 9.47
CA ASP A 238 -3.49 25.66 8.47
C ASP A 238 -3.90 26.09 7.04
N PRO A 239 -2.95 26.55 6.21
CA PRO A 239 -3.24 26.90 4.83
C PRO A 239 -3.36 25.63 3.99
N MET A 240 -4.51 25.43 3.35
CA MET A 240 -4.80 24.28 2.51
C MET A 240 -5.40 24.71 1.17
N LEU A 241 -4.97 24.01 0.12
CA LEU A 241 -5.63 23.99 -1.18
C LEU A 241 -6.57 22.79 -1.19
N LEU A 242 -7.85 23.01 -1.48
CA LEU A 242 -8.90 22.00 -1.46
C LEU A 242 -9.60 21.93 -2.82
N ILE A 243 -9.81 20.70 -3.30
CA ILE A 243 -10.60 20.40 -4.49
C ILE A 243 -11.79 19.56 -4.07
N GLY A 244 -12.99 20.01 -4.42
CA GLY A 244 -14.24 19.31 -4.16
C GLY A 244 -15.38 19.91 -4.98
N THR A 245 -16.58 19.36 -4.82
CA THR A 245 -17.76 19.86 -5.51
C THR A 245 -18.53 20.79 -4.60
N ALA A 246 -18.67 22.04 -5.01
CA ALA A 246 -19.56 23.03 -4.42
C ALA A 246 -21.01 22.72 -4.83
N SER A 247 -21.86 22.59 -3.84
CA SER A 247 -23.29 22.34 -3.99
C SER A 247 -24.06 23.00 -2.85
N VAL A 248 -25.38 23.01 -2.95
CA VAL A 248 -26.24 23.51 -1.88
C VAL A 248 -26.69 22.34 -1.00
N GLU A 249 -26.52 22.47 0.31
CA GLU A 249 -26.99 21.51 1.30
C GLU A 249 -28.54 21.55 1.35
N MET A 250 -29.19 20.38 1.22
CA MET A 250 -30.65 20.30 1.07
C MET A 250 -31.41 20.78 2.32
N ASP A 251 -30.82 20.68 3.50
CA ASP A 251 -31.51 20.93 4.78
C ASP A 251 -31.61 22.42 5.11
N ASN A 252 -30.56 23.20 4.84
CA ASN A 252 -30.45 24.60 5.26
C ASN A 252 -30.22 25.57 4.07
N ASN A 253 -30.20 25.05 2.85
CA ASN A 253 -29.94 25.82 1.63
C ASN A 253 -28.63 26.62 1.66
N THR A 254 -27.62 26.14 2.39
CA THR A 254 -26.30 26.79 2.49
C THR A 254 -25.31 26.16 1.50
N PRO A 255 -24.37 26.95 0.94
CA PRO A 255 -23.33 26.42 0.08
C PRO A 255 -22.35 25.57 0.89
N ILE A 256 -22.06 24.37 0.40
CA ILE A 256 -21.12 23.41 0.99
C ILE A 256 -20.19 22.85 -0.08
N ILE A 257 -18.96 22.50 0.31
CA ILE A 257 -18.06 21.70 -0.52
C ILE A 257 -18.07 20.27 -0.01
N GLN A 258 -18.31 19.31 -0.90
CA GLN A 258 -18.43 17.91 -0.53
C GLN A 258 -17.85 16.96 -1.58
N TYR A 259 -17.77 15.68 -1.21
CA TYR A 259 -17.31 14.62 -2.09
C TYR A 259 -18.28 14.35 -3.24
N ASP A 260 -17.73 14.33 -4.44
CA ASP A 260 -18.47 13.99 -5.66
C ASP A 260 -18.40 12.49 -5.94
N ASN A 261 -19.54 11.79 -5.95
CA ASN A 261 -19.59 10.37 -6.28
C ASN A 261 -19.27 10.04 -7.75
N PHE A 262 -19.51 10.99 -8.67
CA PHE A 262 -19.21 10.82 -10.09
C PHE A 262 -17.72 11.03 -10.37
N ARG A 263 -17.16 12.17 -9.92
CA ARG A 263 -15.75 12.52 -10.14
C ARG A 263 -14.80 11.87 -9.15
N LYS A 264 -15.35 11.39 -8.02
CA LYS A 264 -14.65 10.71 -6.93
C LYS A 264 -13.49 11.55 -6.40
N VAL A 265 -13.77 12.80 -6.03
CA VAL A 265 -12.76 13.72 -5.55
C VAL A 265 -13.31 14.58 -4.41
N LEU A 266 -12.62 14.52 -3.28
CA LEU A 266 -12.59 15.52 -2.23
C LEU A 266 -11.21 15.40 -1.61
N ALA A 267 -10.34 16.36 -1.86
CA ALA A 267 -8.98 16.25 -1.35
C ALA A 267 -8.35 17.60 -1.09
N MET A 268 -7.41 17.60 -0.15
CA MET A 268 -6.68 18.79 0.24
C MET A 268 -5.19 18.53 0.40
N ALA A 269 -4.41 19.58 0.17
CA ALA A 269 -2.97 19.56 0.29
C ALA A 269 -2.44 20.95 0.68
N PRO A 270 -1.29 21.02 1.38
CA PRO A 270 -0.61 22.30 1.61
C PRO A 270 -0.23 22.95 0.27
N PRO A 271 -0.54 24.24 0.03
CA PRO A 271 -0.24 24.92 -1.24
C PRO A 271 1.25 24.86 -1.61
N THR A 272 2.13 24.93 -0.59
CA THR A 272 3.58 24.81 -0.77
C THR A 272 4.00 23.44 -1.32
N ALA A 273 3.34 22.37 -0.89
CA ALA A 273 3.62 21.02 -1.35
C ALA A 273 3.14 20.80 -2.78
N VAL A 274 1.95 21.32 -3.13
CA VAL A 274 1.42 21.30 -4.50
C VAL A 274 2.35 22.07 -5.45
N LYS A 275 2.79 23.27 -5.05
CA LYS A 275 3.75 24.07 -5.83
C LYS A 275 5.05 23.33 -6.06
N SER A 276 5.64 22.74 -5.01
CA SER A 276 6.86 21.93 -5.13
C SER A 276 6.67 20.75 -6.08
N PHE A 277 5.55 20.01 -5.95
CA PHE A 277 5.25 18.90 -6.82
C PHE A 277 5.15 19.33 -8.30
N ASN A 278 4.48 20.45 -8.59
CA ASN A 278 4.34 20.96 -9.94
C ASN A 278 5.67 21.39 -10.57
N VAL A 279 6.61 21.92 -9.78
CA VAL A 279 7.97 22.23 -10.23
C VAL A 279 8.73 20.96 -10.64
N TYR A 280 8.61 19.87 -9.90
CA TYR A 280 9.33 18.62 -10.19
C TYR A 280 8.62 17.69 -11.19
N LYS A 281 7.33 17.91 -11.45
CA LYS A 281 6.50 17.14 -12.38
C LYS A 281 7.14 16.95 -13.78
N PRO A 282 7.66 17.98 -14.48
CA PRO A 282 8.26 17.80 -15.81
C PRO A 282 9.49 16.87 -15.78
N PHE A 283 10.39 17.05 -14.80
CA PHE A 283 11.57 16.21 -14.66
C PHE A 283 11.23 14.73 -14.49
N ARG A 284 10.22 14.43 -13.66
CA ARG A 284 9.78 13.05 -13.44
C ARG A 284 9.18 12.43 -14.70
N HIS A 285 8.39 13.19 -15.47
CA HIS A 285 7.83 12.69 -16.73
C HIS A 285 8.92 12.42 -17.77
N SER A 286 9.89 13.32 -17.91
CA SER A 286 11.04 13.09 -18.80
C SER A 286 11.86 11.87 -18.37
N PHE A 287 12.15 11.73 -17.06
CA PHE A 287 12.89 10.58 -16.54
C PHE A 287 12.21 9.24 -16.85
N ILE A 288 10.90 9.12 -16.60
CA ILE A 288 10.14 7.90 -16.89
C ILE A 288 10.15 7.62 -18.40
N PHE A 289 9.91 8.64 -19.23
CA PHE A 289 9.89 8.48 -20.69
C PHE A 289 11.22 7.94 -21.23
N TYR A 290 12.35 8.55 -20.85
CA TYR A 290 13.67 8.07 -21.26
C TYR A 290 14.00 6.70 -20.67
N SER A 291 13.63 6.43 -19.41
CA SER A 291 13.82 5.11 -18.79
C SER A 291 13.08 4.01 -19.55
N CYS A 292 11.85 4.26 -20.02
CA CYS A 292 11.09 3.32 -20.84
C CYS A 292 11.78 3.06 -22.19
N ILE A 293 12.28 4.11 -22.86
CA ILE A 293 13.04 3.96 -24.11
C ILE A 293 14.28 3.08 -23.90
N TYR A 294 15.07 3.34 -22.86
CA TYR A 294 16.25 2.53 -22.57
C TYR A 294 15.90 1.07 -22.25
N LEU A 295 14.84 0.82 -21.49
CA LEU A 295 14.39 -0.55 -21.22
C LEU A 295 13.98 -1.28 -22.50
N ILE A 296 13.31 -0.61 -23.43
CA ILE A 296 12.95 -1.18 -24.73
C ILE A 296 14.21 -1.49 -25.54
N LEU A 297 15.20 -0.60 -25.57
CA LEU A 297 16.47 -0.83 -26.26
C LEU A 297 17.23 -2.02 -25.66
N ILE A 298 17.32 -2.11 -24.33
CA ILE A 298 17.97 -3.23 -23.63
C ILE A 298 17.23 -4.53 -23.96
N ALA A 299 15.90 -4.54 -23.91
CA ALA A 299 15.11 -5.71 -24.25
C ALA A 299 15.34 -6.15 -25.70
N LEU A 300 15.43 -5.20 -26.65
CA LEU A 300 15.71 -5.48 -28.06
C LEU A 300 17.09 -6.10 -28.22
N VAL A 301 18.11 -5.57 -27.54
CA VAL A 301 19.47 -6.13 -27.54
C VAL A 301 19.49 -7.56 -26.96
N LEU A 302 18.78 -7.81 -25.85
CA LEU A 302 18.73 -9.13 -25.21
C LEU A 302 17.98 -10.18 -26.04
N VAL A 303 16.93 -9.76 -26.75
CA VAL A 303 16.15 -10.64 -27.64
C VAL A 303 16.87 -10.88 -28.97
N SER A 304 17.74 -9.94 -29.38
CA SER A 304 18.50 -10.08 -30.61
C SER A 304 19.50 -11.24 -30.49
N PRO A 305 19.41 -12.27 -31.36
CA PRO A 305 20.39 -13.35 -31.39
C PRO A 305 21.69 -12.81 -31.99
N VAL A 306 22.56 -12.30 -31.11
CA VAL A 306 23.89 -11.81 -31.46
C VAL A 306 24.89 -12.96 -31.33
N GLU A 307 25.35 -13.48 -32.47
CA GLU A 307 26.46 -14.43 -32.49
C GLU A 307 27.75 -13.70 -32.83
N ILE A 308 28.77 -13.82 -31.98
CA ILE A 308 30.11 -13.29 -32.23
C ILE A 308 30.94 -14.42 -32.84
N GLN A 309 31.14 -14.38 -34.16
CA GLN A 309 32.07 -15.29 -34.85
C GLN A 309 33.27 -14.50 -35.34
N SER A 310 34.47 -14.92 -34.90
CA SER A 310 35.77 -14.55 -35.49
C SER A 310 35.91 -13.07 -35.86
N ASN A 311 35.67 -12.18 -34.89
CA ASN A 311 35.81 -10.72 -35.02
C ASN A 311 34.70 -10.01 -35.85
N GLN A 312 33.58 -10.68 -36.13
CA GLN A 312 32.38 -10.09 -36.73
C GLN A 312 31.15 -10.34 -35.85
N VAL A 313 30.29 -9.32 -35.72
CA VAL A 313 29.02 -9.39 -35.00
C VAL A 313 27.92 -9.74 -36.01
N ILE A 314 27.41 -10.97 -35.97
CA ILE A 314 26.35 -11.43 -36.87
C ILE A 314 25.01 -11.32 -36.13
N ILE A 315 24.20 -10.33 -36.52
CA ILE A 315 22.84 -10.15 -36.03
C ILE A 315 21.92 -11.00 -36.91
N LYS A 316 21.45 -12.15 -36.41
CA LYS A 316 20.44 -12.96 -37.13
C LYS A 316 19.06 -12.32 -36.95
N MET A 317 18.24 -12.29 -38.01
CA MET A 317 16.85 -11.84 -37.86
C MET A 317 16.10 -12.86 -36.98
N PRO A 318 15.23 -12.39 -36.05
CA PRO A 318 14.40 -13.31 -35.26
C PRO A 318 13.53 -14.15 -36.21
N ASP A 319 13.62 -15.47 -36.07
CA ASP A 319 12.92 -16.42 -36.94
C ASP A 319 11.43 -16.47 -36.56
N TRP A 320 10.63 -15.61 -37.17
CA TRP A 320 9.21 -15.41 -36.89
C TRP A 320 8.32 -16.62 -37.26
N LYS A 321 8.91 -17.72 -37.74
CA LYS A 321 8.21 -18.98 -38.08
C LYS A 321 7.48 -19.64 -36.90
N ILE A 322 7.87 -19.35 -35.66
CA ILE A 322 7.23 -19.89 -34.45
C ILE A 322 5.77 -19.40 -34.29
N LEU A 323 5.41 -18.24 -34.87
CA LEU A 323 4.03 -17.73 -34.85
C LEU A 323 3.12 -18.35 -35.91
N LYS A 324 3.68 -19.08 -36.89
CA LYS A 324 2.89 -19.65 -38.00
C LYS A 324 2.39 -21.07 -37.71
N SER A 325 3.09 -21.83 -36.85
CA SER A 325 2.75 -23.23 -36.57
C SER A 325 1.48 -23.41 -35.74
N SER A 326 1.05 -22.42 -34.96
CA SER A 326 -0.20 -22.50 -34.18
C SER A 326 -1.48 -22.25 -34.99
N THR A 327 -1.37 -21.82 -36.24
CA THR A 327 -2.52 -21.54 -37.13
C THR A 327 -2.75 -22.60 -38.21
N THR A 328 -1.91 -23.64 -38.29
CA THR A 328 -1.98 -24.64 -39.37
C THR A 328 -2.32 -26.07 -38.92
N GLU A 329 -2.56 -26.31 -37.63
CA GLU A 329 -2.98 -27.64 -37.15
C GLU A 329 -4.50 -27.90 -37.22
N GLU A 330 -5.33 -26.94 -37.66
CA GLU A 330 -6.80 -27.10 -37.66
C GLU A 330 -7.44 -27.32 -39.04
N THR A 331 -6.66 -27.52 -40.12
CA THR A 331 -7.24 -27.88 -41.43
C THR A 331 -6.39 -28.87 -42.19
N ALA A 332 -6.75 -30.16 -42.07
CA ALA A 332 -6.97 -31.11 -43.18
C ALA A 332 -6.88 -32.57 -42.67
N PRO A 333 -7.59 -33.50 -43.33
CA PRO A 333 -9.04 -33.64 -43.49
C PRO A 333 -9.65 -34.72 -42.57
#